data_AF-A0A2A2TAW1-F1
#
_entry.id   AF-A0A2A2TAW1-F1
#
_cell.length_a   1.000
_cell.length_b   1.000
_cell.length_c   1.000
_cell.angle_alpha   90.00
_cell.angle_beta   90.00
_cell.angle_gamma   90.00
#
_symmetry.space_group_name_H-M   'P 1'
#
loop_
_entity.id
_entity.type
_entity.pdbx_description
1 polymer ?
#
loop_
_entity_poly.entity_id
_entity_poly.type
_entity_poly.pdbx_seq_one_letter_code
_entity_poly.pdbx_strand_id
1 'polypeptide(L)'
;MTLTEKAKELIAKSRIVSFTEWQTSHPSEAIEIFQAADDSSKYLTDMELEQIKLLVPNRIAYINVVQNLRDRVAEIIDEAREQVLIEYPDITSPGGSLYPPERAAACWRDFWHFLRCITYGIMGQQTEYTSSEGLNYMKLLYEELQVPLEAMIVRLEGIKTASLKRCEASQKNAIAPYFDHLITKMSAFKY
;
A
#
# COMPACT_ATOMS: atom_id res chain seq x y z
N MET A 1 -3.12 -15.92 -17.65
CA MET A 1 -2.98 -17.03 -16.66
C MET A 1 -4.28 -17.24 -15.89
N THR A 2 -4.80 -18.46 -15.78
CA THR A 2 -5.98 -18.77 -14.94
C THR A 2 -5.54 -18.97 -13.49
N LEU A 3 -6.13 -18.23 -12.55
CA LEU A 3 -5.83 -18.37 -11.12
C LEU A 3 -6.37 -19.71 -10.58
N THR A 4 -5.61 -20.35 -9.68
CA THR A 4 -6.08 -21.53 -8.92
C THR A 4 -7.23 -21.13 -7.99
N GLU A 5 -8.10 -22.07 -7.61
CA GLU A 5 -9.17 -21.80 -6.63
C GLU A 5 -8.58 -21.35 -5.29
N LYS A 6 -7.47 -21.94 -4.88
CA LYS A 6 -6.71 -21.52 -3.69
C LYS A 6 -6.26 -20.06 -3.79
N ALA A 7 -5.69 -19.64 -4.93
CA ALA A 7 -5.28 -18.26 -5.13
C ALA A 7 -6.48 -17.30 -5.08
N LYS A 8 -7.63 -17.66 -5.66
CA LYS A 8 -8.86 -16.84 -5.59
C LYS A 8 -9.36 -16.66 -4.16
N GLU A 9 -9.40 -17.74 -3.38
CA GLU A 9 -9.79 -17.69 -1.97
C GLU A 9 -8.83 -16.81 -1.15
N LEU A 10 -7.52 -16.96 -1.37
CA LEU A 10 -6.50 -16.18 -0.68
C LEU A 10 -6.58 -14.69 -1.04
N ILE A 11 -6.87 -14.33 -2.30
CA ILE A 11 -7.09 -12.93 -2.71
C ILE A 11 -8.20 -12.28 -1.87
N ALA A 12 -9.34 -12.96 -1.72
CA ALA A 12 -10.46 -12.42 -0.95
C ALA A 12 -10.14 -12.21 0.54
N LYS A 13 -9.21 -13.01 1.08
CA LYS A 13 -8.79 -12.95 2.49
C LYS A 13 -7.59 -12.04 2.75
N SER A 14 -6.85 -11.65 1.71
CA SER A 14 -5.60 -10.87 1.80
C SER A 14 -5.85 -9.38 2.04
N ARG A 15 -6.69 -9.06 3.02
CA ARG A 15 -7.06 -7.68 3.35
C ARG A 15 -6.03 -7.06 4.28
N ILE A 16 -5.10 -6.30 3.71
CA ILE A 16 -3.93 -5.84 4.47
C ILE A 16 -4.22 -4.74 5.47
N VAL A 17 -5.32 -4.00 5.36
CA VAL A 17 -5.66 -2.90 6.27
C VAL A 17 -6.52 -3.40 7.42
N SER A 18 -6.28 -2.87 8.61
CA SER A 18 -7.16 -3.03 9.77
C SER A 18 -7.26 -1.72 10.54
N PHE A 19 -8.49 -1.38 10.93
CA PHE A 19 -8.80 -0.23 11.79
C PHE A 19 -9.24 -0.66 13.20
N THR A 20 -9.10 -1.93 13.55
CA THR A 20 -9.56 -2.45 14.86
C THR A 20 -8.88 -1.71 16.00
N GLU A 21 -7.55 -1.56 15.97
CA GLU A 21 -6.83 -0.88 17.06
C GLU A 21 -7.08 0.64 17.12
N TRP A 22 -7.78 1.21 16.13
CA TRP A 22 -7.99 2.66 16.02
C TRP A 22 -9.16 3.14 16.90
N GLN A 23 -10.02 2.24 17.37
CA GLN A 23 -11.18 2.58 18.20
C GLN A 23 -10.83 3.29 19.51
N THR A 24 -9.58 3.15 19.96
CA THR A 24 -9.04 3.83 21.15
C THR A 24 -8.60 5.27 20.88
N SER A 25 -8.37 5.64 19.62
CA SER A 25 -7.75 6.90 19.20
C SER A 25 -8.57 7.71 18.18
N HIS A 26 -9.67 7.13 17.69
CA HIS A 26 -10.52 7.73 16.67
C HIS A 26 -12.01 7.53 17.00
N PRO A 27 -12.86 8.53 16.73
CA PRO A 27 -14.31 8.35 16.73
C PRO A 27 -14.72 7.25 15.74
N SER A 28 -15.78 6.52 16.06
CA SER A 28 -16.35 5.46 15.21
C SER A 28 -16.68 5.95 13.80
N GLU A 29 -17.21 7.16 13.69
CA GLU A 29 -17.60 7.81 12.44
C GLU A 29 -16.40 8.04 11.53
N ALA A 30 -15.23 8.36 12.10
CA ALA A 30 -14.02 8.54 11.32
C ALA A 30 -13.51 7.19 10.79
N ILE A 31 -13.56 6.15 11.64
CA ILE A 31 -13.17 4.78 11.28
C ILE A 31 -14.07 4.25 10.15
N GLU A 32 -15.37 4.51 10.20
CA GLU A 32 -16.33 4.10 9.17
C GLU A 32 -15.98 4.69 7.78
N ILE A 33 -15.49 5.93 7.72
CA ILE A 33 -15.05 6.54 6.45
C ILE A 33 -13.84 5.78 5.87
N PHE A 34 -12.84 5.48 6.70
CA PHE A 34 -11.67 4.71 6.28
C PHE A 34 -12.06 3.29 5.85
N GLN A 35 -12.93 2.64 6.61
CA GLN A 35 -13.42 1.29 6.34
C GLN A 35 -14.19 1.26 5.01
N ALA A 36 -15.11 2.19 4.77
CA ALA A 36 -15.86 2.28 3.53
C ALA A 36 -14.96 2.55 2.30
N ALA A 37 -13.92 3.36 2.46
CA ALA A 37 -12.93 3.59 1.41
C ALA A 37 -12.12 2.32 1.10
N ASP A 38 -11.70 1.57 2.11
CA ASP A 38 -11.01 0.29 1.94
C ASP A 38 -11.92 -0.79 1.32
N ASP A 39 -13.18 -0.88 1.75
CA ASP A 39 -14.20 -1.78 1.19
C ASP A 39 -14.41 -1.52 -0.31
N SER A 40 -14.35 -0.25 -0.71
CA SER A 40 -14.49 0.18 -2.10
C SER A 40 -13.16 0.18 -2.87
N SER A 41 -12.06 -0.24 -2.25
CA SER A 41 -10.70 -0.22 -2.82
C SER A 41 -10.33 1.13 -3.46
N LYS A 42 -10.73 2.26 -2.86
CA LYS A 42 -10.52 3.61 -3.40
C LYS A 42 -9.64 4.46 -2.50
N TYR A 43 -8.94 5.45 -3.04
CA TYR A 43 -8.34 6.47 -2.17
C TYR A 43 -9.42 7.34 -1.54
N LEU A 44 -9.11 7.96 -0.40
CA LEU A 44 -9.98 8.95 0.22
C LEU A 44 -10.19 10.15 -0.73
N THR A 45 -11.45 10.50 -0.93
CA THR A 45 -11.87 11.69 -1.70
C THR A 45 -11.68 12.95 -0.88
N ASP A 46 -11.69 14.12 -1.53
CA ASP A 46 -11.55 15.41 -0.83
C ASP A 46 -12.67 15.63 0.19
N MET A 47 -13.90 15.20 -0.14
CA MET A 47 -15.02 15.26 0.78
C MET A 47 -14.79 14.39 2.03
N GLU A 48 -14.30 13.16 1.85
CA GLU A 48 -14.01 12.24 2.96
C GLU A 48 -12.85 12.76 3.83
N LEU A 49 -11.82 13.36 3.21
CA LEU A 49 -10.72 13.99 3.94
C LEU A 49 -11.20 15.17 4.80
N GLU A 50 -12.08 16.02 4.27
CA GLU A 50 -12.69 17.12 5.05
C GLU A 50 -13.63 16.60 6.14
N GLN A 51 -14.36 15.51 5.92
CA GLN A 51 -15.16 14.87 6.97
C GLN A 51 -14.27 14.34 8.10
N ILE A 52 -13.19 13.62 7.78
CA ILE A 52 -12.24 13.10 8.78
C ILE A 52 -11.62 14.26 9.57
N LYS A 53 -11.28 15.36 8.92
CA LYS A 53 -10.75 16.57 9.56
C LYS A 53 -11.71 17.16 10.60
N LEU A 54 -13.00 17.20 10.32
CA LEU A 54 -14.00 17.69 11.27
C LEU A 54 -14.09 16.78 12.50
N LEU A 55 -13.96 15.47 12.29
CA LEU A 55 -14.01 14.46 13.36
C LEU A 55 -12.72 14.40 14.18
N VAL A 56 -11.57 14.68 13.55
CA VAL A 56 -10.25 14.65 14.20
C VAL A 56 -9.38 15.86 13.78
N PRO A 57 -9.58 17.03 14.40
CA PRO A 57 -9.01 18.31 13.94
C PRO A 57 -7.48 18.40 13.95
N ASN A 58 -6.80 17.62 14.80
CA ASN A 58 -5.34 17.66 14.91
C ASN A 58 -4.60 17.07 13.70
N ARG A 59 -5.34 16.56 12.68
CA ARG A 59 -4.78 15.84 11.52
C ARG A 59 -4.66 16.69 10.24
N ILE A 60 -4.96 17.99 10.31
CA ILE A 60 -5.03 18.91 9.14
C ILE A 60 -3.74 18.88 8.30
N ALA A 61 -2.58 18.80 8.94
CA ALA A 61 -1.29 18.86 8.26
C ALA A 61 -1.05 17.71 7.25
N TYR A 62 -1.78 16.60 7.38
CA TYR A 62 -1.61 15.41 6.54
C TYR A 62 -2.57 15.35 5.34
N ILE A 63 -3.60 16.20 5.30
CA ILE A 63 -4.57 16.22 4.18
C ILE A 63 -3.86 16.54 2.88
N ASN A 64 -3.09 17.63 2.84
CA ASN A 64 -2.32 18.02 1.66
C ASN A 64 -1.32 16.95 1.24
N VAL A 65 -0.73 16.22 2.19
CA VAL A 65 0.18 15.12 1.89
C VAL A 65 -0.56 13.97 1.22
N VAL A 66 -1.69 13.55 1.78
CA VAL A 66 -2.50 12.45 1.25
C VAL A 66 -3.07 12.79 -0.12
N GLN A 67 -3.57 14.01 -0.31
CA GLN A 67 -4.03 14.49 -1.62
C GLN A 67 -2.90 14.47 -2.64
N ASN A 68 -1.74 15.02 -2.30
CA ASN A 68 -0.58 15.05 -3.20
C ASN A 68 -0.13 13.63 -3.60
N LEU A 69 -0.05 12.69 -2.65
CA LEU A 69 0.31 11.30 -2.94
C LEU A 69 -0.75 10.58 -3.79
N ARG A 70 -2.04 10.81 -3.50
CA ARG A 70 -3.17 10.27 -4.27
C ARG A 70 -3.13 10.80 -5.71
N ASP A 71 -2.99 12.10 -5.88
CA ASP A 71 -3.11 12.77 -7.18
C ASP A 71 -1.89 12.49 -8.08
N ARG A 72 -0.73 12.16 -7.48
CA ARG A 72 0.50 11.78 -8.19
C ARG A 72 0.79 10.28 -8.18
N VAL A 73 -0.20 9.44 -7.82
CA VAL A 73 -0.02 7.99 -7.69
C VAL A 73 0.56 7.34 -8.93
N ALA A 74 0.13 7.74 -10.13
CA ALA A 74 0.61 7.16 -11.39
C ALA A 74 2.12 7.39 -11.56
N GLU A 75 2.58 8.62 -11.34
CA GLU A 75 4.00 8.96 -11.44
C GLU A 75 4.84 8.24 -10.38
N ILE A 76 4.32 8.09 -9.15
CA ILE A 76 5.00 7.38 -8.06
C ILE A 76 5.21 5.91 -8.44
N ILE A 77 4.16 5.27 -8.97
CA ILE A 77 4.21 3.87 -9.40
C ILE A 77 5.16 3.70 -10.58
N ASP A 78 5.15 4.61 -11.55
CA ASP A 78 6.03 4.55 -12.71
C ASP A 78 7.51 4.68 -12.30
N GLU A 79 7.86 5.64 -11.43
CA GLU A 79 9.22 5.77 -10.89
C GLU A 79 9.65 4.52 -10.09
N ALA A 80 8.77 3.98 -9.26
CA ALA A 80 9.06 2.77 -8.49
C ALA A 80 9.23 1.53 -9.39
N ARG A 81 8.45 1.44 -10.47
CA ARG A 81 8.57 0.38 -11.48
C ARG A 81 9.90 0.48 -12.21
N GLU A 82 10.32 1.67 -12.63
CA GLU A 82 11.61 1.89 -13.29
C GLU A 82 12.77 1.41 -12.41
N GLN A 83 12.73 1.68 -11.11
CA GLN A 83 13.75 1.20 -10.18
C GLN A 83 13.83 -0.34 -10.15
N VAL A 84 12.68 -1.02 -10.11
CA VAL A 84 12.64 -2.50 -10.16
C VAL A 84 13.22 -3.03 -11.47
N LEU A 85 12.93 -2.38 -12.60
CA LEU A 85 13.45 -2.79 -13.90
C LEU A 85 14.95 -2.51 -14.07
N ILE A 86 15.48 -1.47 -13.40
CA ILE A 86 16.94 -1.22 -13.37
C ILE A 86 17.65 -2.30 -12.56
N GLU A 87 17.09 -2.67 -11.41
CA GLU A 87 17.71 -3.67 -10.51
C GLU A 87 17.54 -5.11 -11.02
N TYR A 88 16.41 -5.40 -11.68
CA TYR A 88 16.11 -6.68 -12.31
C TYR A 88 15.71 -6.52 -13.79
N PRO A 89 16.67 -6.29 -14.70
CA PRO A 89 16.39 -6.00 -16.12
C PRO A 89 15.57 -7.08 -16.84
N ASP A 90 15.80 -8.35 -16.51
CA ASP A 90 15.17 -9.48 -17.18
C ASP A 90 13.88 -9.97 -16.48
N ILE A 91 13.41 -9.30 -15.42
CA ILE A 91 12.31 -9.79 -14.59
C ILE A 91 10.99 -9.97 -15.36
N THR A 92 10.80 -9.19 -16.43
CA THR A 92 9.61 -9.25 -17.31
C THR A 92 9.84 -10.00 -18.62
N SER A 93 11.08 -10.36 -18.92
CA SER A 93 11.46 -11.13 -20.11
C SER A 93 11.00 -12.60 -19.99
N PRO A 94 10.87 -13.37 -21.09
CA PRO A 94 10.58 -14.80 -21.01
C PRO A 94 11.54 -15.53 -20.07
N GLY A 95 10.99 -16.22 -19.06
CA GLY A 95 11.76 -16.88 -18.00
C GLY A 95 11.96 -16.02 -16.74
N GLY A 96 11.68 -14.72 -16.80
CA GLY A 96 11.67 -13.82 -15.66
C GLY A 96 10.47 -14.03 -14.73
N SER A 97 10.62 -13.67 -13.46
CA SER A 97 9.64 -13.94 -12.40
C SER A 97 8.35 -13.10 -12.48
N LEU A 98 8.28 -12.11 -13.37
CA LEU A 98 7.09 -11.32 -13.70
C LEU A 98 6.57 -11.57 -15.12
N TYR A 99 7.13 -12.54 -15.86
CA TYR A 99 6.56 -13.03 -17.11
C TYR A 99 5.44 -14.04 -16.83
N PRO A 100 4.34 -14.07 -17.60
CA PRO A 100 4.00 -13.24 -18.79
C PRO A 100 3.50 -11.82 -18.45
N PRO A 101 3.30 -10.92 -19.43
CA PRO A 101 2.93 -9.52 -19.19
C PRO A 101 1.74 -9.28 -18.26
N GLU A 102 0.74 -10.18 -18.22
CA GLU A 102 -0.38 -10.08 -17.29
C GLU A 102 0.05 -10.20 -15.81
N ARG A 103 1.13 -10.96 -15.53
CA ARG A 103 1.70 -11.12 -14.19
C ARG A 103 2.43 -9.86 -13.77
N ALA A 104 3.19 -9.24 -14.67
CA ALA A 104 3.77 -7.93 -14.46
C ALA A 104 2.67 -6.87 -14.21
N ALA A 105 1.63 -6.83 -15.03
CA ALA A 105 0.51 -5.90 -14.85
C ALA A 105 -0.20 -6.07 -13.49
N ALA A 106 -0.39 -7.31 -13.04
CA ALA A 106 -0.92 -7.58 -11.70
C ALA A 106 0.03 -7.08 -10.60
N CYS A 107 1.34 -7.34 -10.73
CA CYS A 107 2.35 -6.82 -9.82
C CYS A 107 2.31 -5.29 -9.74
N TRP A 108 2.23 -4.57 -10.86
CA TRP A 108 2.19 -3.10 -10.91
C TRP A 108 0.91 -2.54 -10.27
N ARG A 109 -0.23 -3.22 -10.43
CA ARG A 109 -1.48 -2.84 -9.75
C ARG A 109 -1.37 -2.94 -8.22
N ASP A 110 -0.61 -3.89 -7.69
CA ASP A 110 -0.40 -3.99 -6.24
C ASP A 110 0.29 -2.74 -5.67
N PHE A 111 1.13 -2.03 -6.44
CA PHE A 111 1.81 -0.79 -6.00
C PHE A 111 0.78 0.27 -5.60
N TRP A 112 -0.25 0.40 -6.42
CA TRP A 112 -1.36 1.31 -6.18
C TRP A 112 -2.11 0.96 -4.90
N HIS A 113 -2.37 -0.34 -4.67
CA HIS A 113 -3.03 -0.79 -3.45
C HIS A 113 -2.17 -0.56 -2.20
N PHE A 114 -0.84 -0.76 -2.25
CA PHE A 114 0.01 -0.46 -1.09
C PHE A 114 0.06 1.01 -0.76
N LEU A 115 0.26 1.87 -1.76
CA LEU A 115 0.29 3.31 -1.52
C LEU A 115 -1.06 3.79 -0.98
N ARG A 116 -2.20 3.25 -1.46
CA ARG A 116 -3.52 3.52 -0.88
C ARG A 116 -3.56 3.19 0.61
N CYS A 117 -3.13 2.00 0.99
CA CYS A 117 -3.13 1.57 2.40
C CYS A 117 -2.21 2.45 3.27
N ILE A 118 -1.03 2.81 2.75
CA ILE A 118 -0.12 3.75 3.41
C ILE A 118 -0.80 5.12 3.61
N THR A 119 -1.53 5.64 2.61
CA THR A 119 -2.23 6.93 2.74
C THR A 119 -3.31 6.91 3.82
N TYR A 120 -3.95 5.76 4.08
CA TYR A 120 -4.86 5.63 5.22
C TYR A 120 -4.12 5.75 6.54
N GLY A 121 -3.01 5.02 6.70
CA GLY A 121 -2.16 5.12 7.89
C GLY A 121 -1.71 6.56 8.15
N ILE A 122 -1.26 7.26 7.10
CA ILE A 122 -0.84 8.67 7.17
C ILE A 122 -2.01 9.55 7.62
N MET A 123 -3.18 9.45 6.97
CA MET A 123 -4.34 10.28 7.30
C MET A 123 -4.89 9.99 8.71
N GLY A 124 -4.89 8.72 9.11
CA GLY A 124 -5.25 8.27 10.46
C GLY A 124 -4.12 8.40 11.49
N GLN A 125 -3.00 9.04 11.12
CA GLN A 125 -1.74 9.10 11.87
C GLN A 125 -1.47 7.89 12.77
N GLN A 126 -1.66 6.69 12.22
CA GLN A 126 -1.44 5.45 12.94
C GLN A 126 -0.59 4.52 12.07
N THR A 127 0.61 4.21 12.55
CA THR A 127 1.56 3.38 11.80
C THR A 127 1.15 1.91 11.80
N GLU A 128 0.47 1.44 12.86
CA GLU A 128 -0.13 0.10 12.92
C GLU A 128 -1.49 0.09 12.20
N TYR A 129 -1.48 0.24 10.88
CA TYR A 129 -2.67 0.22 10.03
C TYR A 129 -2.90 -1.13 9.32
N THR A 130 -2.03 -2.12 9.57
CA THR A 130 -2.05 -3.41 8.87
C THR A 130 -2.70 -4.53 9.68
N SER A 131 -3.46 -5.41 9.03
CA SER A 131 -4.00 -6.64 9.60
C SER A 131 -2.95 -7.76 9.63
N SER A 132 -2.61 -8.28 10.81
CA SER A 132 -1.74 -9.46 10.94
C SER A 132 -2.32 -10.70 10.23
N GLU A 133 -3.64 -10.90 10.32
CA GLU A 133 -4.33 -12.00 9.64
C GLU A 133 -4.32 -11.81 8.12
N GLY A 134 -4.65 -10.62 7.64
CA GLY A 134 -4.65 -10.30 6.21
C GLY A 134 -3.26 -10.41 5.58
N LEU A 135 -2.21 -9.96 6.29
CA LEU A 135 -0.83 -10.15 5.89
C LEU A 135 -0.43 -11.63 5.84
N ASN A 136 -0.91 -12.46 6.77
CA ASN A 136 -0.65 -13.90 6.73
C ASN A 136 -1.31 -14.55 5.50
N TYR A 137 -2.55 -14.19 5.16
CA TYR A 137 -3.17 -14.66 3.91
C TYR A 137 -2.44 -14.17 2.67
N MET A 138 -1.96 -12.94 2.70
CA MET A 138 -1.15 -12.38 1.62
C MET A 138 0.18 -13.11 1.44
N LYS A 139 0.84 -13.50 2.53
CA LYS A 139 2.03 -14.35 2.49
C LYS A 139 1.73 -15.68 1.77
N LEU A 140 0.66 -16.37 2.16
CA LEU A 140 0.23 -17.62 1.54
C LEU A 140 -0.13 -17.43 0.06
N LEU A 141 -0.74 -16.29 -0.30
CA LEU A 141 -1.04 -15.93 -1.68
C LEU A 141 0.25 -15.74 -2.48
N TYR A 142 1.22 -15.04 -1.91
CA TYR A 142 2.49 -14.76 -2.57
C TYR A 142 3.33 -16.03 -2.75
N GLU A 143 3.29 -16.95 -1.79
CA GLU A 143 3.84 -18.29 -1.92
C GLU A 143 3.16 -19.09 -3.04
N GLU A 144 1.82 -19.15 -3.05
CA GLU A 144 1.05 -19.84 -4.08
C GLU A 144 1.34 -19.31 -5.50
N LEU A 145 1.49 -17.99 -5.62
CA LEU A 145 1.78 -17.32 -6.90
C LEU A 145 3.28 -17.26 -7.22
N GLN A 146 4.15 -17.74 -6.33
CA GLN A 146 5.61 -17.67 -6.46
C GLN A 146 6.11 -16.23 -6.70
N VAL A 147 5.56 -15.26 -5.96
CA VAL A 147 5.94 -13.84 -6.09
C VAL A 147 7.39 -13.66 -5.65
N PRO A 148 8.22 -12.94 -6.41
CA PRO A 148 9.60 -12.64 -6.02
C PRO A 148 9.63 -11.61 -4.89
N LEU A 149 9.84 -12.08 -3.64
CA LEU A 149 9.81 -11.20 -2.46
C LEU A 149 10.88 -10.10 -2.52
N GLU A 150 12.08 -10.40 -3.01
CA GLU A 150 13.17 -9.41 -3.09
C GLU A 150 12.78 -8.22 -4.00
N ALA A 151 12.28 -8.51 -5.20
CA ALA A 151 11.78 -7.47 -6.10
C ALA A 151 10.57 -6.71 -5.53
N MET A 152 9.77 -7.35 -4.68
CA MET A 152 8.66 -6.72 -3.97
C MET A 152 9.14 -5.72 -2.90
N ILE A 153 10.25 -6.00 -2.21
CA ILE A 153 10.85 -5.06 -1.24
C ILE A 153 11.45 -3.85 -1.97
N VAL A 154 12.24 -4.08 -3.03
CA VAL A 154 12.78 -3.00 -3.89
C VAL A 154 11.65 -2.09 -4.38
N ARG A 155 10.52 -2.69 -4.77
CA ARG A 155 9.30 -1.96 -5.12
C ARG A 155 8.82 -1.03 -4.00
N LEU A 156 8.68 -1.53 -2.77
CA LEU A 156 8.11 -0.75 -1.67
C LEU A 156 9.07 0.38 -1.26
N GLU A 157 10.37 0.13 -1.33
CA GLU A 157 11.42 1.15 -1.16
C GLU A 157 11.37 2.20 -2.28
N GLY A 158 11.11 1.78 -3.52
CA GLY A 158 10.87 2.66 -4.66
C GLY A 158 9.64 3.55 -4.44
N ILE A 159 8.51 2.98 -4.01
CA ILE A 159 7.29 3.73 -3.67
C ILE A 159 7.57 4.75 -2.56
N LYS A 160 8.29 4.34 -1.51
CA LYS A 160 8.72 5.25 -0.42
C LYS A 160 9.54 6.40 -0.99
N THR A 161 10.59 6.10 -1.75
CA THR A 161 11.51 7.09 -2.31
C THR A 161 10.78 8.08 -3.22
N ALA A 162 9.98 7.59 -4.16
CA ALA A 162 9.20 8.41 -5.07
C ALA A 162 8.13 9.25 -4.34
N SER A 163 7.47 8.69 -3.32
CA SER A 163 6.52 9.43 -2.48
C SER A 163 7.20 10.57 -1.72
N LEU A 164 8.33 10.30 -1.08
CA LEU A 164 9.08 11.29 -0.31
C LEU A 164 9.65 12.44 -1.17
N LYS A 165 9.87 12.24 -2.48
CA LYS A 165 10.24 13.33 -3.40
C LYS A 165 9.13 14.38 -3.54
N ARG A 166 7.87 14.00 -3.31
CA ARG A 166 6.67 14.85 -3.49
C ARG A 166 6.27 15.60 -2.22
N CYS A 167 7.01 15.41 -1.13
CA CYS A 167 6.75 16.02 0.17
C CYS A 167 7.85 17.01 0.56
N GLU A 168 7.49 17.99 1.38
CA GLU A 168 8.46 18.91 1.97
C GLU A 168 9.37 18.20 2.98
N ALA A 169 10.58 18.73 3.21
CA ALA A 169 11.55 18.12 4.11
C ALA A 169 11.00 17.85 5.52
N SER A 170 10.19 18.77 6.05
CA SER A 170 9.50 18.64 7.34
C SER A 170 8.51 17.47 7.39
N GLN A 171 7.86 17.17 6.27
CA GLN A 171 6.86 16.10 6.14
C GLN A 171 7.50 14.73 5.92
N LYS A 172 8.66 14.67 5.25
CA LYS A 172 9.33 13.40 4.92
C LYS A 172 9.58 12.53 6.14
N ASN A 173 10.13 13.11 7.20
CA ASN A 173 10.41 12.39 8.45
C ASN A 173 9.12 11.93 9.14
N ALA A 174 8.05 12.71 9.02
CA ALA A 174 6.76 12.38 9.62
C ALA A 174 6.06 11.22 8.90
N ILE A 175 6.22 11.09 7.58
CA ILE A 175 5.52 10.05 6.80
C ILE A 175 6.36 8.81 6.47
N ALA A 176 7.69 8.89 6.51
CA ALA A 176 8.56 7.73 6.27
C ALA A 176 8.19 6.49 7.12
N PRO A 177 7.84 6.62 8.42
CA PRO A 177 7.48 5.46 9.25
C PRO A 177 6.31 4.63 8.73
N TYR A 178 5.35 5.22 8.00
CA TYR A 178 4.20 4.48 7.45
C TYR A 178 4.61 3.56 6.30
N PHE A 179 5.61 3.97 5.50
CA PHE A 179 6.21 3.13 4.47
C PHE A 179 7.08 2.05 5.12
N ASP A 180 7.91 2.44 6.10
CA ASP A 180 8.81 1.54 6.82
C ASP A 180 8.07 0.42 7.54
N HIS A 181 6.89 0.73 8.08
CA HIS A 181 5.98 -0.26 8.65
C HIS A 181 5.65 -1.36 7.65
N LEU A 182 5.12 -0.99 6.48
CA LEU A 182 4.72 -1.97 5.46
C LEU A 182 5.92 -2.74 4.91
N ILE A 183 7.03 -2.05 4.62
CA ILE A 183 8.29 -2.69 4.21
C ILE A 183 8.71 -3.73 5.25
N THR A 184 8.72 -3.37 6.54
CA THR A 184 9.10 -4.28 7.63
C THR A 184 8.20 -5.50 7.71
N LYS A 185 6.87 -5.32 7.63
CA LYS A 185 5.91 -6.44 7.66
C LYS A 185 6.10 -7.38 6.46
N MET A 186 6.35 -6.82 5.29
CA MET A 186 6.51 -7.56 4.04
C MET A 186 7.86 -8.27 3.95
N SER A 187 8.95 -7.65 4.44
CA SER A 187 10.28 -8.27 4.52
C SER A 187 10.34 -9.46 5.48
N ALA A 188 9.36 -9.58 6.39
CA ALA A 188 9.24 -10.72 7.27
C ALA A 188 8.63 -11.97 6.60
N PHE A 189 8.13 -11.85 5.36
CA PHE A 189 7.59 -12.99 4.62
C PHE A 189 8.73 -13.97 4.29
N LYS A 190 8.48 -15.26 4.51
CA LYS A 190 9.41 -16.35 4.22
C LYS A 190 8.65 -17.59 3.74
N TYR A 191 8.99 -18.07 2.57
CA TYR A 191 8.50 -19.32 1.97
C TYR A 191 9.52 -19.83 0.95
#